data_AF-A0A5B0NH61-F1
#
_entry.id   AF-A0A5B0NH61-F1
#
_cell.length_a   1.000
_cell.length_b   1.000
_cell.length_c   1.000
_cell.angle_alpha   90.00
_cell.angle_beta   90.00
_cell.angle_gamma   90.00
#
_symmetry.space_group_name_H-M   'P 1'
#
loop_
_entity.id
_entity.type
_entity.pdbx_description
1 polymer ?
#
loop_
_entity_poly.entity_id
_entity_poly.type
_entity_poly.pdbx_seq_one_letter_code
_entity_poly.pdbx_strand_id
1 'polypeptide(L)'
;MEDVGIDMPDDILTYDLLRRLPPSLDNIKQKITHSKDGEDIKPDVLIDHLEIHLNKLRVSEGSKSASIESAMFTSDDTLCSPGYHNPCSKTHIKDNCWKIYPEKKEAYLKKTQGSNMKPKKE
;
A
#
# COMPACT_ATOMS: atom_id res chain seq x y z
N MET A 1 -1.37 27.13 -22.47
CA MET A 1 -0.81 26.57 -21.23
C MET A 1 0.67 26.47 -21.45
N GLU A 2 1.44 27.34 -20.81
CA GLU A 2 2.87 27.07 -20.70
C GLU A 2 3.01 25.84 -19.82
N ASP A 3 3.75 24.86 -20.32
CA ASP A 3 4.13 23.68 -19.56
C ASP A 3 5.12 24.18 -18.50
N VAL A 4 4.58 24.59 -17.34
CA VAL A 4 5.38 24.88 -16.15
C VAL A 4 5.87 23.54 -15.60
N GLY A 5 6.83 22.96 -16.32
CA GLY A 5 7.45 21.69 -15.96
C GLY A 5 7.99 21.79 -14.54
N ILE A 6 7.51 20.93 -13.66
CA ILE A 6 8.06 20.79 -12.31
C ILE A 6 9.39 20.05 -12.48
N ASP A 7 10.48 20.80 -12.40
CA ASP A 7 11.82 20.23 -12.32
C ASP A 7 12.05 19.71 -10.89
N MET A 8 12.10 18.38 -10.75
CA MET A 8 12.31 17.72 -9.46
C MET A 8 13.60 16.90 -9.52
N PRO A 9 14.51 17.06 -8.55
CA PRO A 9 15.71 16.25 -8.45
C PRO A 9 15.40 14.73 -8.39
N ASP A 10 16.18 13.96 -9.12
CA ASP A 10 16.02 12.50 -9.26
C ASP A 10 16.10 11.76 -7.92
N ASP A 11 16.97 12.20 -7.03
CA ASP A 11 17.15 11.64 -5.70
C ASP A 11 15.88 11.84 -4.85
N ILE A 12 15.32 13.05 -4.84
CA ILE A 12 14.08 13.38 -4.14
C ILE A 12 12.92 12.53 -4.67
N LEU A 13 12.79 12.44 -5.99
CA LEU A 13 11.76 11.62 -6.63
C LEU A 13 11.93 10.14 -6.24
N THR A 14 13.15 9.62 -6.29
CA THR A 14 13.47 8.25 -5.92
C THR A 14 13.14 7.97 -4.46
N TYR A 15 13.50 8.86 -3.54
CA TYR A 15 13.15 8.71 -2.13
C TYR A 15 11.64 8.66 -1.90
N ASP A 16 10.85 9.50 -2.58
CA ASP A 16 9.38 9.43 -2.45
C ASP A 16 8.82 8.12 -3.03
N LEU A 17 9.38 7.64 -4.15
CA LEU A 17 9.01 6.33 -4.71
C LEU A 17 9.35 5.19 -3.75
N LEU A 18 10.57 5.16 -3.21
CA LEU A 18 11.01 4.17 -2.23
C LEU A 18 10.13 4.15 -0.99
N ARG A 19 9.69 5.33 -0.50
CA ARG A 19 8.79 5.45 0.65
C ARG A 19 7.44 4.76 0.43
N ARG A 20 6.95 4.74 -0.82
CA ARG A 20 5.66 4.14 -1.19
C ARG A 20 5.75 2.63 -1.43
N LEU A 21 6.94 2.03 -1.48
CA LEU A 21 7.06 0.59 -1.70
C LEU A 21 6.54 -0.20 -0.48
N PRO A 22 5.83 -1.32 -0.71
CA PRO A 22 5.35 -2.19 0.37
C PRO A 22 6.52 -2.79 1.18
N PRO A 23 6.28 -3.23 2.43
CA PRO A 23 7.32 -3.83 3.28
C PRO A 23 7.97 -5.09 2.69
N SER A 24 7.27 -5.81 1.81
CA SER A 24 7.82 -6.96 1.08
C SER A 24 9.05 -6.61 0.22
N LEU A 25 9.20 -5.34 -0.16
CA LEU A 25 10.28 -4.85 -1.01
C LEU A 25 11.37 -4.09 -0.24
N ASP A 26 11.44 -4.22 1.10
CA ASP A 26 12.45 -3.54 1.91
C ASP A 26 13.90 -3.89 1.51
N ASN A 27 14.12 -5.11 0.98
CA ASN A 27 15.41 -5.50 0.43
C ASN A 27 15.85 -4.59 -0.75
N ILE A 28 14.90 -4.19 -1.61
CA ILE A 28 15.17 -3.28 -2.73
C ILE A 28 15.49 -1.88 -2.20
N LYS A 29 14.71 -1.40 -1.22
CA LYS A 29 14.98 -0.11 -0.57
C LYS A 29 16.40 -0.05 -0.03
N GLN A 30 16.78 -1.03 0.79
CA GLN A 30 18.10 -1.06 1.40
C GLN A 30 19.23 -1.14 0.36
N LYS A 31 19.02 -1.88 -0.72
CA LYS A 31 20.03 -2.02 -1.78
C LYS A 31 20.30 -0.70 -2.49
N ILE A 32 19.26 0.10 -2.71
CA ILE A 32 19.37 1.42 -3.36
C ILE A 32 19.92 2.46 -2.39
N THR A 33 19.41 2.50 -1.15
CA THR A 33 19.78 3.54 -0.16
C THR A 33 21.16 3.35 0.47
N HIS A 34 21.73 2.14 0.46
CA HIS A 34 23.06 1.86 1.01
C HIS A 34 24.16 1.76 -0.05
N SER A 35 23.92 2.28 -1.27
CA SER A 35 24.99 2.46 -2.24
C SER A 35 26.06 3.40 -1.70
N LYS A 36 27.33 3.13 -2.01
CA LYS A 36 28.47 3.81 -1.36
C LYS A 36 28.54 5.31 -1.65
N ASP A 37 27.96 5.76 -2.76
CA ASP A 37 28.12 7.12 -3.26
C ASP A 37 26.78 7.84 -3.53
N GLY A 38 25.63 7.23 -3.24
CA GLY A 38 24.30 7.80 -3.52
C GLY A 38 23.96 7.95 -5.02
N GLU A 39 24.92 7.69 -5.92
CA GLU A 39 24.78 7.66 -7.38
C GLU A 39 23.66 6.74 -7.88
N ASP A 40 23.34 5.71 -7.09
CA ASP A 40 22.31 4.71 -7.40
C ASP A 40 20.90 5.17 -6.97
N ILE A 41 20.76 6.30 -6.29
CA ILE A 41 19.46 6.85 -5.86
C ILE A 41 18.84 7.61 -7.04
N LYS A 42 18.48 6.87 -8.09
CA LYS A 42 17.85 7.39 -9.30
C LYS A 42 16.59 6.58 -9.63
N PRO A 43 15.58 7.18 -10.28
CA PRO A 43 14.34 6.47 -10.61
C PRO A 43 14.58 5.25 -11.51
N ASP A 44 15.51 5.37 -12.46
CA ASP A 44 15.87 4.29 -13.39
C ASP A 44 16.41 3.07 -12.66
N VAL A 45 17.30 3.26 -11.69
CA VAL A 45 17.88 2.18 -10.88
C VAL A 45 16.81 1.47 -10.05
N LEU A 46 15.84 2.22 -9.53
CA LEU A 46 14.69 1.64 -8.85
C LEU A 46 13.84 0.78 -9.80
N ILE A 47 13.52 1.30 -10.99
CA ILE A 47 12.74 0.58 -12.00
C ILE A 47 13.45 -0.72 -12.41
N ASP A 48 14.76 -0.67 -12.66
CA ASP A 48 15.58 -1.85 -12.98
C ASP A 48 15.50 -2.91 -11.87
N HIS A 49 15.61 -2.49 -10.60
CA HIS A 49 15.48 -3.41 -9.47
C HIS A 49 14.09 -4.06 -9.38
N LEU A 50 13.03 -3.31 -9.65
CA LEU A 50 11.65 -3.81 -9.66
C LEU A 50 11.42 -4.79 -10.81
N GLU A 51 11.94 -4.49 -12.01
CA GLU A 51 11.85 -5.38 -13.15
C GLU A 51 12.57 -6.71 -12.89
N ILE A 52 13.80 -6.65 -12.35
CA ILE A 52 14.55 -7.85 -11.96
C ILE A 52 13.77 -8.67 -10.93
N HIS A 53 13.13 -8.01 -9.95
CA HIS A 53 12.32 -8.68 -8.95
C HIS A 53 11.11 -9.39 -9.57
N LEU A 54 10.36 -8.70 -10.44
CA LEU A 54 9.24 -9.27 -11.18
C LEU A 54 9.64 -10.47 -12.04
N ASN A 55 10.77 -10.38 -12.74
CA ASN A 55 11.28 -11.46 -13.56
C ASN A 55 11.68 -12.68 -12.71
N LYS A 56 12.27 -12.48 -11.52
CA LYS A 56 12.55 -13.58 -10.57
C LYS A 56 11.28 -14.26 -10.07
N LEU A 57 10.21 -13.49 -9.78
CA LEU A 57 8.92 -14.05 -9.37
C LEU A 57 8.29 -14.86 -10.50
N ARG A 58 8.33 -14.35 -11.74
CA ARG A 58 7.82 -15.07 -12.93
C ARG A 58 8.49 -16.41 -13.13
N VAL A 59 9.81 -16.48 -12.94
CA VAL A 59 10.60 -17.71 -13.07
C VAL A 59 10.33 -18.67 -11.88
N SER A 60 10.12 -18.14 -10.68
CA SER A 60 9.99 -18.96 -9.45
C SER A 60 8.57 -19.48 -9.17
N GLU A 61 7.51 -18.70 -9.41
CA GLU A 61 6.16 -18.98 -8.87
C GLU A 61 5.04 -19.17 -9.91
N GLY A 62 5.30 -19.02 -11.22
CA GLY A 62 4.26 -19.24 -12.22
C GLY A 62 3.13 -18.19 -12.18
N SER A 63 3.43 -16.97 -12.65
CA SER A 63 2.52 -15.89 -13.11
C SER A 63 1.40 -15.32 -12.22
N LYS A 64 0.94 -15.96 -11.14
CA LYS A 64 -0.32 -15.55 -10.47
C LYS A 64 -0.18 -14.52 -9.33
N SER A 65 0.99 -14.41 -8.69
CA SER A 65 1.24 -13.54 -7.51
C SER A 65 1.96 -12.22 -7.82
N ALA A 66 2.71 -12.14 -8.92
CA ALA A 66 3.73 -11.10 -9.14
C ALA A 66 3.22 -9.65 -9.21
N SER A 67 1.98 -9.41 -9.67
CA SER A 67 1.48 -8.04 -9.89
C SER A 67 1.05 -7.31 -8.61
N ILE A 68 0.70 -8.02 -7.53
CA ILE A 68 0.20 -7.38 -6.29
C ILE A 68 1.37 -6.97 -5.39
N GLU A 69 2.46 -7.74 -5.37
CA GLU A 69 3.61 -7.50 -4.49
C GLU A 69 4.48 -6.31 -4.92
N SER A 70 4.31 -5.85 -6.16
CA SER A 70 5.06 -4.73 -6.75
C SER A 70 4.27 -3.42 -6.79
N ALA A 71 3.02 -3.41 -6.31
CA ALA A 71 2.17 -2.23 -6.32
C ALA A 71 2.61 -1.22 -5.25
N MET A 72 2.79 0.04 -5.64
CA MET A 72 3.13 1.12 -4.72
C MET A 72 1.90 1.55 -3.90
N PHE A 73 2.13 1.91 -2.64
CA PHE A 73 1.10 2.44 -1.77
C PHE A 73 0.69 3.83 -2.23
N THR A 74 -0.59 4.00 -2.56
CA THR A 74 -1.15 5.31 -2.96
C THR A 74 -1.58 6.16 -1.78
N SER A 75 -1.84 5.55 -0.61
CA SER A 75 -2.31 6.25 0.59
C SER A 75 -2.24 5.36 1.83
N ASP A 76 -1.63 5.84 2.93
CA ASP A 76 -1.64 5.19 4.26
C ASP A 76 -3.03 5.08 4.90
N ASP A 77 -4.03 5.66 4.25
CA ASP A 77 -5.42 5.55 4.65
C ASP A 77 -5.82 4.08 4.77
N THR A 78 -6.48 3.78 5.88
CA THR A 78 -7.13 2.48 6.10
C THR A 78 -8.63 2.56 5.81
N LEU A 79 -9.09 3.73 5.36
CA LEU A 79 -10.49 4.01 5.07
C LEU A 79 -10.90 3.37 3.74
N CYS A 80 -12.12 2.85 3.72
CA CYS A 80 -12.75 2.30 2.53
C CYS A 80 -13.56 3.39 1.80
N SER A 81 -13.54 3.35 0.48
CA SER A 81 -14.29 4.27 -0.40
C SER A 81 -15.61 3.63 -0.84
N PRO A 82 -16.66 4.39 -1.18
CA PRO A 82 -17.91 3.81 -1.68
C PRO A 82 -17.65 2.84 -2.84
N GLY A 83 -18.13 1.60 -2.73
CA GLY A 83 -17.91 0.53 -3.71
C GLY A 83 -16.53 -0.15 -3.67
N TYR A 84 -15.60 0.29 -2.82
CA TYR A 84 -14.24 -0.24 -2.75
C TYR A 84 -13.76 -0.49 -1.31
N HIS A 85 -13.32 -1.72 -1.04
CA HIS A 85 -12.69 -2.08 0.23
C HIS A 85 -11.20 -1.87 0.14
N ASN A 86 -10.67 -1.12 1.10
CA ASN A 86 -9.25 -0.93 1.26
C ASN A 86 -8.63 -2.19 1.89
N PRO A 87 -7.74 -2.93 1.20
CA PRO A 87 -7.11 -4.14 1.72
C PRO A 87 -6.34 -3.93 3.02
N CYS A 88 -5.94 -2.68 3.30
CA CYS A 88 -5.17 -2.30 4.49
C CYS A 88 -6.07 -1.87 5.66
N SER A 89 -7.39 -2.00 5.52
CA SER A 89 -8.34 -1.81 6.63
C SER A 89 -8.09 -2.82 7.75
N LYS A 90 -7.71 -2.32 8.93
CA LYS A 90 -7.50 -3.13 10.15
C LYS A 90 -8.79 -3.42 10.92
N THR A 91 -9.86 -2.69 10.62
CA THR A 91 -11.12 -2.70 11.42
C THR A 91 -12.10 -3.78 10.98
N HIS A 92 -12.01 -4.22 9.73
CA HIS A 92 -12.90 -5.22 9.15
C HIS A 92 -12.28 -5.82 7.89
N ILE A 93 -12.66 -7.06 7.57
CA ILE A 93 -12.35 -7.74 6.31
C ILE A 93 -13.35 -7.34 5.20
N LYS A 94 -12.99 -7.58 3.94
CA LYS A 94 -13.79 -7.21 2.73
C LYS A 94 -15.27 -7.57 2.84
N ASP A 95 -15.58 -8.76 3.34
CA ASP A 95 -16.95 -9.24 3.43
C ASP A 95 -17.80 -8.41 4.39
N ASN A 96 -17.21 -7.77 5.39
CA ASN A 96 -17.94 -6.96 6.38
C ASN A 96 -17.87 -5.45 6.09
N CYS A 97 -17.34 -5.05 4.93
CA CYS A 97 -17.16 -3.64 4.57
C CYS A 97 -18.48 -2.96 4.21
N TRP A 98 -18.94 -2.00 5.01
CA TRP A 98 -20.21 -1.30 4.71
C TRP A 98 -20.13 -0.31 3.56
N LYS A 99 -18.92 0.01 3.11
CA LYS A 99 -18.73 0.84 1.91
C LYS A 99 -18.98 0.03 0.63
N ILE A 100 -18.85 -1.30 0.68
CA ILE A 100 -19.29 -2.22 -0.38
C ILE A 100 -20.72 -2.71 -0.11
N TYR A 101 -21.04 -2.99 1.15
CA TYR A 101 -22.29 -3.63 1.60
C TYR A 101 -23.04 -2.75 2.62
N PRO A 102 -23.73 -1.68 2.18
CA PRO A 102 -24.41 -0.73 3.08
C PRO A 102 -25.38 -1.38 4.07
N GLU A 103 -26.00 -2.50 3.69
CA GLU A 103 -26.92 -3.28 4.52
C GLU A 103 -26.27 -3.85 5.78
N LYS A 104 -24.95 -4.08 5.75
CA LYS A 104 -24.20 -4.60 6.91
C LYS A 104 -23.95 -3.54 7.98
N LYS A 105 -24.18 -2.26 7.66
CA LYS A 105 -24.06 -1.13 8.61
C LYS A 105 -25.01 -1.29 9.80
N GLU A 106 -26.25 -1.69 9.53
CA GLU A 106 -27.27 -1.83 10.57
C GLU A 106 -26.95 -2.96 11.55
N ALA A 107 -26.42 -4.08 11.03
CA ALA A 107 -26.02 -5.22 11.85
C ALA A 107 -24.89 -4.86 12.84
N TYR A 108 -23.94 -4.02 12.42
CA TYR A 108 -22.89 -3.56 13.32
C TYR A 108 -23.36 -2.55 14.35
N LEU A 109 -24.22 -1.59 13.96
CA LEU A 109 -24.78 -0.61 14.89
C LEU A 109 -25.55 -1.30 16.02
N LYS A 110 -26.30 -2.36 15.69
CA LYS A 110 -26.97 -3.21 16.70
C LYS A 110 -25.97 -3.93 17.61
N LYS A 111 -24.85 -4.41 17.07
CA LYS A 111 -23.81 -5.13 17.84
C LYS A 111 -23.03 -4.22 18.80
N THR A 112 -22.75 -2.98 18.39
CA THR A 112 -21.99 -2.01 19.20
C THR A 112 -22.82 -1.36 20.30
N GLN A 113 -24.13 -1.20 20.09
CA GLN A 113 -25.04 -0.72 21.15
C GLN A 113 -25.22 -1.76 22.27
N GLY A 114 -25.19 -3.06 21.98
CA GLY A 114 -25.31 -4.12 23.00
C GLY A 114 -24.07 -4.30 23.88
N SER A 115 -22.87 -3.96 23.40
CA SER A 115 -21.62 -4.16 24.15
C SER A 115 -21.28 -3.05 25.15
N ASN A 116 -21.98 -1.90 25.11
CA ASN A 116 -21.70 -0.76 25.99
C ASN A 116 -22.53 -0.73 27.27
N MET A 117 -23.35 -1.75 27.53
CA MET A 117 -24.03 -1.95 28.82
C MET A 117 -23.19 -2.89 29.69
N LYS A 118 -22.13 -2.36 30.32
CA LYS A 118 -21.61 -3.01 31.53
C LYS A 118 -22.56 -2.68 32.68
N PRO A 119 -23.13 -3.67 33.39
CA PRO A 119 -23.98 -3.37 34.54
C PRO A 119 -23.14 -2.68 35.61
N LYS A 120 -23.61 -1.52 36.10
CA LYS A 120 -23.11 -0.94 37.34
C LYS A 120 -23.36 -1.98 38.44
N LYS A 121 -22.29 -2.49 39.05
CA LYS A 121 -22.39 -3.29 40.26
C LYS A 121 -22.80 -2.37 41.40
N GLU A 122 -23.89 -2.74 42.05
CA GLU A 122 -24.39 -2.19 43.32
C GLU A 122 -23.50 -2.63 44.48
#